data_AF-A0AA35LZ74-F1
#
_entry.id   AF-A0AA35LZ74-F1
#
_cell.length_a   1.000
_cell.length_b   1.000
_cell.length_c   1.000
_cell.angle_alpha   90.00
_cell.angle_beta   90.00
_cell.angle_gamma   90.00
#
_symmetry.space_group_name_H-M   'P 1'
#
loop_
_entity.id
_entity.type
_entity.pdbx_description
1 polymer ?
#
loop_
_entity_poly.entity_id
_entity_poly.type
_entity_poly.pdbx_seq_one_letter_code
_entity_poly.pdbx_strand_id
1 'polypeptide(L)'
;MQLLSQRCLENLQELHFKANFQYPTTNRCLHGHKESEEWYTREGLYQGAPRAEVLEGGGQQPPPFESLSRKAASVLDHVKPNSLYSFSWDLGTCIPAEILGRNGILPQKHPKLQSLSVSGDFLCNRGAKISISAFRSLQRLRWRAPNRGQVNALSEAIANNASHLKELEIDFARWKTLEDTIWYPYLGLGGGISRKVFGVGHQGLYTEVTQLMGIPSPPQDILFEEIRSLSLTEVPLTADLARAINFQTLQSLKLCTCPDWFDFLNAIVEDKMKLNLKAFELTDDLGEYQKTQDGYYAACVASMPAFLASFKGLKQLHLAAFGTQHTAAEWQGYARDHGESLKSFVFHKRFSNWDRQSYGSGQVSDFPYLLSPDEHKLFKEDPSQNPLSLFNLNFLGVCCRTEHLQGLLAGLKERNTLKILHIRASSAYLETVEHSEAVSQLDLKKAMIVNQQDFDSTNFDDPLRHVVRPKRPVKQEAEEVKPEFLDLVGWAFGPEGINSLDVLAFGDFSNGCREPQNNLVFSRNRTGNKWGSSRIHVDGEEWHDVLDQYGDAIEACPTDR
;
A
#
# COMPACT_ATOMS: atom_id res chain seq x y z
N MET A 1 26.87 5.16 -11.04
CA MET A 1 27.44 4.19 -10.07
C MET A 1 28.91 4.50 -9.92
N GLN A 2 29.31 5.09 -8.79
CA GLN A 2 30.73 5.08 -8.39
C GLN A 2 31.17 3.61 -8.27
N LEU A 3 32.36 3.29 -8.77
CA LEU A 3 32.92 1.94 -8.72
C LEU A 3 33.02 1.50 -7.25
N LEU A 4 32.20 0.51 -6.88
CA LEU A 4 32.29 -0.15 -5.57
C LEU A 4 33.71 -0.70 -5.43
N SER A 5 34.37 -0.41 -4.29
CA SER A 5 35.71 -0.94 -4.07
C SER A 5 35.66 -2.47 -4.06
N GLN A 6 36.69 -3.13 -4.60
CA GLN A 6 36.76 -4.60 -4.67
C GLN A 6 36.58 -5.26 -3.28
N ARG A 7 37.02 -4.56 -2.23
CA ARG A 7 36.86 -4.96 -0.82
C ARG A 7 35.41 -4.91 -0.32
N CYS A 8 34.56 -4.05 -0.88
CA CYS A 8 33.13 -4.00 -0.57
C CYS A 8 32.39 -5.23 -1.12
N LEU A 9 32.85 -5.80 -2.24
CA LEU A 9 32.20 -6.94 -2.89
C LEU A 9 32.57 -8.28 -2.21
N GLU A 10 33.73 -8.38 -1.58
CA GLU A 10 34.20 -9.61 -0.90
C GLU A 10 33.32 -10.04 0.29
N ASN A 11 32.71 -9.08 0.99
CA ASN A 11 31.87 -9.32 2.16
C ASN A 11 30.38 -8.98 1.91
N LEU A 12 29.98 -8.82 0.64
CA LEU A 12 28.62 -8.44 0.30
C LEU A 12 27.63 -9.56 0.65
N GLN A 13 26.70 -9.25 1.55
CA GLN A 13 25.62 -10.14 1.97
C GLN A 13 24.25 -9.70 1.45
N GLU A 14 24.09 -8.42 1.14
CA GLU A 14 22.82 -7.85 0.72
C GLU A 14 23.04 -6.98 -0.52
N LEU A 15 22.20 -7.16 -1.54
CA LEU A 15 22.24 -6.36 -2.75
C LEU A 15 20.84 -5.89 -3.11
N HIS A 16 20.64 -4.58 -3.11
CA HIS A 16 19.34 -3.95 -3.30
C HIS A 16 19.35 -2.98 -4.48
N PHE A 17 18.59 -3.31 -5.52
CA PHE A 17 18.25 -2.38 -6.58
C PHE A 17 16.90 -1.75 -6.24
N LYS A 18 16.92 -0.51 -5.77
CA LYS A 18 15.72 0.22 -5.36
C LYS A 18 15.61 1.50 -6.18
N ALA A 19 14.42 1.80 -6.68
CA ALA A 19 14.08 3.16 -7.05
C ALA A 19 13.11 3.72 -6.01
N ASN A 20 13.06 5.04 -5.89
CA ASN A 20 12.23 5.70 -4.90
C ASN A 20 10.76 5.65 -5.35
N PHE A 21 10.11 4.52 -5.10
CA PHE A 21 8.68 4.30 -5.27
C PHE A 21 8.25 3.14 -4.38
N GLN A 22 7.09 3.26 -3.76
CA GLN A 22 6.54 2.16 -2.97
C GLN A 22 5.47 1.35 -3.72
N TYR A 23 4.86 1.91 -4.78
CA TYR A 23 3.83 1.23 -5.57
C TYR A 23 4.28 0.94 -7.01
N PRO A 24 3.92 -0.20 -7.61
CA PRO A 24 4.09 -0.45 -9.05
C PRO A 24 3.22 0.55 -9.85
N THR A 25 3.71 1.78 -10.01
CA THR A 25 3.09 2.74 -10.92
C THR A 25 3.10 2.12 -12.31
N THR A 26 1.97 2.17 -13.00
CA THR A 26 1.85 1.70 -14.37
C THR A 26 2.99 2.26 -15.23
N ASN A 27 3.61 1.41 -16.06
CA ASN A 27 4.53 1.79 -17.13
C ASN A 27 5.94 2.27 -16.72
N ARG A 28 6.53 1.75 -15.64
CA ARG A 28 7.98 1.95 -15.40
C ARG A 28 8.85 1.06 -16.29
N CYS A 29 8.30 -0.03 -16.81
CA CYS A 29 9.02 -0.84 -17.78
C CYS A 29 9.04 -0.14 -19.14
N LEU A 30 10.23 0.15 -19.66
CA LEU A 30 10.45 0.69 -21.01
C LEU A 30 9.88 -0.20 -22.13
N HIS A 31 9.52 -1.46 -21.82
CA HIS A 31 8.89 -2.38 -22.76
C HIS A 31 7.36 -2.26 -22.83
N GLY A 32 6.71 -1.68 -21.83
CA GLY A 32 5.24 -1.56 -21.76
C GLY A 32 4.63 -0.59 -22.78
N HIS A 33 5.45 0.30 -23.37
CA HIS A 33 4.97 1.37 -24.25
C HIS A 33 4.52 0.93 -25.67
N LYS A 34 4.69 -0.33 -26.07
CA LYS A 34 4.43 -0.75 -27.46
C LYS A 34 3.03 -1.32 -27.72
N GLU A 35 2.27 -1.70 -26.69
CA GLU A 35 0.97 -2.38 -26.88
C GLU A 35 -0.23 -1.62 -26.26
N SER A 36 0.01 -0.45 -25.65
CA SER A 36 -1.03 0.30 -24.91
C SER A 36 -1.74 1.40 -25.71
N GLU A 37 -1.53 1.54 -27.03
CA GLU A 37 -2.22 2.56 -27.83
C GLU A 37 -3.76 2.39 -27.83
N GLU A 38 -4.27 1.18 -27.57
CA GLU A 38 -5.72 0.93 -27.54
C GLU A 38 -6.40 1.29 -26.21
N TRP A 39 -5.64 1.44 -25.11
CA TRP A 39 -6.24 1.64 -23.77
C TRP A 39 -6.26 3.11 -23.33
N TYR A 40 -5.42 3.96 -23.92
CA TYR A 40 -5.25 5.37 -23.51
C TYR A 40 -5.89 6.40 -24.44
N THR A 41 -6.54 5.98 -25.53
CA THR A 41 -7.27 6.92 -26.41
C THR A 41 -8.58 7.44 -25.81
N ARG A 42 -8.96 7.03 -24.58
CA ARG A 42 -10.20 7.49 -23.95
C ARG A 42 -10.04 8.70 -23.01
N GLU A 43 -8.85 9.03 -22.55
CA GLU A 43 -8.57 10.29 -21.83
C GLU A 43 -7.18 10.81 -22.22
N GLY A 44 -7.17 11.85 -23.08
CA GLY A 44 -6.00 12.32 -23.83
C GLY A 44 -4.85 12.90 -23.01
N LEU A 45 -4.08 12.06 -22.33
CA LEU A 45 -2.80 12.42 -21.71
C LEU A 45 -1.69 11.49 -22.21
N TYR A 46 -0.63 12.12 -22.77
CA TYR A 46 0.59 11.55 -23.36
C TYR A 46 0.56 11.10 -24.83
N GLN A 47 0.84 12.05 -25.73
CA GLN A 47 1.51 11.78 -27.01
C GLN A 47 3.01 12.00 -26.84
N GLY A 48 3.83 10.97 -27.01
CA GLY A 48 5.28 11.13 -27.15
C GLY A 48 6.12 10.14 -26.35
N ALA A 49 6.19 8.89 -26.80
CA ALA A 49 7.33 8.04 -26.47
C ALA A 49 8.46 8.33 -27.49
N PRO A 50 9.72 8.55 -27.06
CA PRO A 50 10.81 8.81 -27.99
C PRO A 50 11.09 7.56 -28.83
N ARG A 51 11.05 7.70 -30.16
CA ARG A 51 11.65 6.72 -31.07
C ARG A 51 13.15 6.70 -30.81
N ALA A 52 13.76 5.50 -30.79
CA ALA A 52 15.20 5.36 -30.70
C ALA A 52 15.88 6.21 -31.80
N GLU A 53 16.63 7.23 -31.39
CA GLU A 53 17.41 8.06 -32.31
C GLU A 53 18.49 7.20 -32.96
N VAL A 54 18.39 7.04 -34.28
CA VAL A 54 19.48 6.52 -35.09
C VAL A 54 20.45 7.68 -35.29
N LEU A 55 21.47 7.76 -34.43
CA LEU A 55 22.61 8.65 -34.67
C LEU A 55 23.38 8.14 -35.90
N GLU A 56 23.70 9.03 -36.82
CA GLU A 56 24.56 8.77 -37.97
C GLU A 56 25.97 8.40 -37.48
N GLY A 57 26.21 7.09 -37.34
CA GLY A 57 27.49 6.59 -36.82
C GLY A 57 27.45 5.19 -36.24
N GLY A 58 26.88 4.21 -36.96
CA GLY A 58 27.30 2.79 -36.94
C GLY A 58 27.35 2.01 -35.61
N GLY A 59 26.80 2.50 -34.51
CA GLY A 59 26.74 1.77 -33.25
C GLY A 59 25.44 2.07 -32.50
N GLN A 60 24.45 1.19 -32.60
CA GLN A 60 23.26 1.29 -31.77
C GLN A 60 23.68 1.12 -30.30
N GLN A 61 23.52 2.18 -29.50
CA GLN A 61 23.62 2.00 -28.06
C GLN A 61 22.47 1.06 -27.63
N PRO A 62 22.76 0.03 -26.84
CA PRO A 62 21.74 -0.88 -26.36
C PRO A 62 20.72 -0.09 -25.54
N PRO A 63 19.42 -0.43 -25.62
CA PRO A 63 18.36 0.23 -24.87
C PRO A 63 18.73 0.45 -23.40
N PRO A 64 18.28 1.56 -22.77
CA PRO A 64 18.64 1.88 -21.38
C PRO A 64 18.41 0.74 -20.39
N PHE A 65 17.38 -0.08 -20.59
CA PHE A 65 17.11 -1.27 -19.78
C PHE A 65 18.19 -2.35 -19.92
N GLU A 66 18.63 -2.69 -21.14
CA GLU A 66 19.69 -3.68 -21.36
C GLU A 66 21.05 -3.19 -20.81
N SER A 67 21.27 -1.89 -20.79
CA SER A 67 22.42 -1.28 -20.10
C SER A 67 22.35 -1.47 -18.59
N LEU A 68 21.18 -1.27 -17.98
CA LEU A 68 20.94 -1.52 -16.57
C LEU A 68 21.12 -3.01 -16.23
N SER A 69 20.51 -3.91 -17.00
CA SER A 69 20.62 -5.37 -16.83
C SER A 69 22.07 -5.83 -16.85
N ARG A 70 22.87 -5.41 -17.85
CA ARG A 70 24.29 -5.77 -17.94
C ARG A 70 25.13 -5.22 -16.80
N LYS A 71 24.84 -4.00 -16.34
CA LYS A 71 25.55 -3.43 -15.19
C LYS A 71 25.21 -4.16 -13.90
N ALA A 72 23.93 -4.49 -13.68
CA ALA A 72 23.50 -5.27 -12.52
C ALA A 72 24.11 -6.69 -12.53
N ALA A 73 24.11 -7.36 -13.68
CA ALA A 73 24.76 -8.65 -13.87
C ALA A 73 26.28 -8.57 -13.60
N SER A 74 26.95 -7.54 -14.12
CA SER A 74 28.38 -7.31 -13.87
C SER A 74 28.68 -7.16 -12.37
N VAL A 75 27.86 -6.44 -11.61
CA VAL A 75 28.02 -6.36 -10.14
C VAL A 75 27.88 -7.74 -9.51
N LEU A 76 26.80 -8.47 -9.83
CA LEU A 76 26.54 -9.82 -9.31
C LEU A 76 27.65 -10.82 -9.65
N ASP A 77 28.30 -10.68 -10.80
CA ASP A 77 29.35 -11.60 -11.21
C ASP A 77 30.60 -11.56 -10.32
N HIS A 78 30.88 -10.40 -9.72
CA HIS A 78 31.99 -10.19 -8.79
C HIS A 78 31.64 -10.59 -7.36
N VAL A 79 30.37 -10.91 -7.08
CA VAL A 79 29.96 -11.38 -5.75
C VAL A 79 30.32 -12.84 -5.58
N LYS A 80 30.89 -13.16 -4.42
CA LYS A 80 31.31 -14.54 -4.10
C LYS A 80 30.09 -15.48 -4.08
N PRO A 81 30.14 -16.66 -4.73
CA PRO A 81 29.04 -17.62 -4.69
C PRO A 81 28.59 -17.93 -3.26
N ASN A 82 27.28 -17.99 -3.06
CA ASN A 82 26.62 -18.22 -1.77
C ASN A 82 26.96 -17.22 -0.66
N SER A 83 27.49 -16.02 -0.96
CA SER A 83 27.67 -14.97 0.05
C SER A 83 26.41 -14.12 0.26
N LEU A 84 25.58 -13.96 -0.78
CA LEU A 84 24.33 -13.20 -0.67
C LEU A 84 23.30 -13.94 0.16
N TYR A 85 22.80 -13.23 1.16
CA TYR A 85 21.69 -13.58 2.04
C TYR A 85 20.38 -12.94 1.57
N SER A 86 20.42 -11.67 1.13
CA SER A 86 19.27 -10.93 0.62
C SER A 86 19.55 -10.31 -0.75
N PHE A 87 18.53 -10.36 -1.61
CA PHE A 87 18.53 -9.67 -2.90
C PHE A 87 17.20 -8.95 -3.12
N SER A 88 17.26 -7.72 -3.65
CA SER A 88 16.06 -7.05 -4.15
C SER A 88 16.19 -6.42 -5.53
N TRP A 89 15.12 -6.58 -6.31
CA TRP A 89 14.86 -5.88 -7.56
C TRP A 89 13.56 -5.09 -7.44
N ASP A 90 13.63 -3.97 -6.72
CA ASP A 90 12.51 -3.07 -6.46
C ASP A 90 12.63 -1.84 -7.36
N LEU A 91 12.65 -2.08 -8.67
CA LEU A 91 12.75 -1.03 -9.70
C LEU A 91 11.42 -0.76 -10.42
N GLY A 92 10.45 -1.66 -10.29
CA GLY A 92 9.13 -1.52 -10.93
C GLY A 92 9.22 -1.79 -12.44
N THR A 93 10.30 -2.41 -12.88
CA THR A 93 10.56 -2.78 -14.26
C THR A 93 10.45 -4.29 -14.40
N CYS A 94 10.48 -4.81 -15.64
CA CYS A 94 10.74 -6.23 -15.80
C CYS A 94 12.09 -6.62 -15.20
N ILE A 95 12.20 -7.90 -14.85
CA ILE A 95 13.38 -8.48 -14.20
C ILE A 95 14.24 -9.13 -15.29
N PRO A 96 15.56 -8.87 -15.33
CA PRO A 96 16.44 -9.44 -16.34
C PRO A 96 16.57 -10.98 -16.22
N ALA A 97 16.55 -11.68 -17.35
CA ALA A 97 16.73 -13.13 -17.42
C ALA A 97 18.11 -13.57 -16.93
N GLU A 98 19.10 -12.73 -17.17
CA GLU A 98 20.49 -12.93 -16.77
C GLU A 98 20.64 -12.95 -15.24
N ILE A 99 19.68 -12.38 -14.51
CA ILE A 99 19.70 -12.31 -13.05
C ILE A 99 18.83 -13.43 -12.44
N LEU A 100 17.55 -13.51 -12.80
CA LEU A 100 16.56 -14.43 -12.20
C LEU A 100 15.94 -15.45 -13.18
N GLY A 101 16.42 -15.53 -14.42
CA GLY A 101 16.06 -16.60 -15.34
C GLY A 101 16.59 -17.96 -14.86
N ARG A 102 16.13 -19.05 -15.49
CA ARG A 102 16.56 -20.43 -15.18
C ARG A 102 18.08 -20.62 -15.15
N ASN A 103 18.80 -19.91 -16.00
CA ASN A 103 20.27 -19.91 -16.06
C ASN A 103 20.87 -18.57 -15.58
N GLY A 104 20.10 -17.81 -14.81
CA GLY A 104 20.52 -16.51 -14.28
C GLY A 104 21.55 -16.66 -13.16
N ILE A 105 22.25 -15.57 -12.88
CA ILE A 105 23.33 -15.52 -11.90
C ILE A 105 22.84 -15.90 -10.50
N LEU A 106 21.65 -15.45 -10.08
CA LEU A 106 21.16 -15.71 -8.73
C LEU A 106 20.82 -17.19 -8.50
N PRO A 107 20.00 -17.87 -9.33
CA PRO A 107 19.76 -19.30 -9.17
C PRO A 107 21.02 -20.16 -9.21
N GLN A 108 22.04 -19.76 -9.99
CA GLN A 108 23.28 -20.54 -10.15
C GLN A 108 24.31 -20.28 -9.05
N LYS A 109 24.61 -19.02 -8.73
CA LYS A 109 25.64 -18.64 -7.75
C LYS A 109 25.12 -18.54 -6.32
N HIS A 110 23.82 -18.28 -6.12
CA HIS A 110 23.21 -17.98 -4.82
C HIS A 110 21.93 -18.79 -4.50
N PRO A 111 21.90 -20.12 -4.68
CA PRO A 111 20.69 -20.92 -4.39
C PRO A 111 20.28 -20.90 -2.91
N LYS A 112 21.17 -20.53 -1.99
CA LYS A 112 20.94 -20.44 -0.54
C LYS A 112 20.38 -19.10 -0.07
N LEU A 113 19.88 -18.28 -0.98
CA LEU A 113 19.27 -16.99 -0.65
C LEU A 113 18.16 -17.17 0.39
N GLN A 114 18.09 -16.29 1.37
CA GLN A 114 17.07 -16.34 2.43
C GLN A 114 16.02 -15.24 2.30
N SER A 115 16.30 -14.18 1.54
CA SER A 115 15.39 -13.07 1.33
C SER A 115 15.40 -12.63 -0.13
N LEU A 116 14.22 -12.66 -0.75
CA LEU A 116 14.01 -12.21 -2.12
C LEU A 116 12.88 -11.18 -2.15
N SER A 117 13.16 -9.98 -2.69
CA SER A 117 12.16 -8.95 -2.95
C SER A 117 12.17 -8.55 -4.41
N VAL A 118 10.98 -8.54 -5.01
CA VAL A 118 10.80 -8.23 -6.42
C VAL A 118 9.60 -7.31 -6.57
N SER A 119 9.81 -6.17 -7.22
CA SER A 119 8.73 -5.30 -7.68
C SER A 119 8.79 -5.18 -9.20
N GLY A 120 7.90 -5.91 -9.86
CA GLY A 120 7.82 -6.04 -11.31
C GLY A 120 6.93 -4.99 -11.96
N ASP A 121 6.64 -5.22 -13.24
CA ASP A 121 5.63 -4.52 -14.03
C ASP A 121 4.69 -5.58 -14.61
N PHE A 122 3.43 -5.58 -14.14
CA PHE A 122 2.44 -6.58 -14.49
C PHE A 122 2.02 -6.52 -15.97
N LEU A 123 2.21 -5.37 -16.64
CA LEU A 123 1.92 -5.19 -18.07
C LEU A 123 3.09 -5.64 -18.97
N CYS A 124 4.28 -5.81 -18.42
CA CYS A 124 5.44 -6.16 -19.23
C CYS A 124 5.39 -7.63 -19.70
N ASN A 125 5.03 -7.85 -20.96
CA ASN A 125 5.03 -9.15 -21.61
C ASN A 125 6.43 -9.65 -22.06
N ARG A 126 7.45 -8.78 -22.05
CA ARG A 126 8.85 -9.12 -22.38
C ARG A 126 9.62 -9.76 -21.22
N GLY A 127 8.95 -9.99 -20.08
CA GLY A 127 9.55 -10.70 -18.96
C GLY A 127 10.04 -12.07 -19.43
N ALA A 128 11.34 -12.31 -19.28
CA ALA A 128 11.92 -13.62 -19.59
C ALA A 128 11.24 -14.74 -18.78
N LYS A 129 11.41 -15.99 -19.21
CA LYS A 129 11.05 -17.18 -18.41
C LYS A 129 11.89 -17.18 -17.12
N ILE A 130 11.41 -16.50 -16.10
CA ILE A 130 11.98 -16.47 -14.75
C ILE A 130 11.78 -17.86 -14.16
N SER A 131 12.79 -18.34 -13.43
CA SER A 131 12.68 -19.57 -12.67
C SER A 131 13.40 -19.39 -11.36
N ILE A 132 12.65 -19.55 -10.28
CA ILE A 132 13.10 -19.35 -8.90
C ILE A 132 13.02 -20.63 -8.06
N SER A 133 12.80 -21.77 -8.72
CA SER A 133 12.74 -23.11 -8.10
C SER A 133 14.08 -23.60 -7.51
N ALA A 134 15.18 -22.89 -7.80
CA ALA A 134 16.48 -23.14 -7.20
C ALA A 134 16.53 -22.68 -5.73
N PHE A 135 15.71 -21.72 -5.33
CA PHE A 135 15.73 -21.18 -3.96
C PHE A 135 14.84 -22.02 -3.05
N ARG A 136 15.47 -22.71 -2.09
CA ARG A 136 14.83 -23.63 -1.12
C ARG A 136 15.13 -23.25 0.33
N SER A 137 15.60 -22.03 0.55
CA SER A 137 16.00 -21.51 1.86
C SER A 137 15.41 -20.13 2.14
N LEU A 138 14.43 -19.69 1.33
CA LEU A 138 13.78 -18.40 1.49
C LEU A 138 12.98 -18.39 2.80
N GLN A 139 13.34 -17.48 3.69
CA GLN A 139 12.57 -17.14 4.89
C GLN A 139 11.70 -15.90 4.66
N ARG A 140 12.07 -15.04 3.70
CA ARG A 140 11.32 -13.85 3.31
C ARG A 140 11.14 -13.80 1.81
N LEU A 141 9.89 -13.70 1.37
CA LEU A 141 9.53 -13.55 -0.05
C LEU A 141 8.56 -12.38 -0.20
N ARG A 142 8.98 -11.36 -0.95
CA ARG A 142 8.12 -10.25 -1.40
C ARG A 142 8.04 -10.26 -2.92
N TRP A 143 6.83 -10.27 -3.45
CA TRP A 143 6.59 -10.17 -4.89
C TRP A 143 5.42 -9.23 -5.19
N ARG A 144 5.74 -8.09 -5.84
CA ARG A 144 4.76 -7.09 -6.27
C ARG A 144 4.66 -7.04 -7.79
N ALA A 145 3.44 -6.87 -8.30
CA ALA A 145 3.11 -6.79 -9.72
C ALA A 145 3.72 -7.94 -10.57
N PRO A 146 3.48 -9.23 -10.22
CA PRO A 146 3.83 -10.32 -11.12
C PRO A 146 3.05 -10.19 -12.43
N ASN A 147 3.73 -10.37 -13.55
CA ASN A 147 3.03 -10.57 -14.83
C ASN A 147 2.60 -12.04 -14.98
N ARG A 148 1.74 -12.31 -15.97
CA ARG A 148 1.25 -13.65 -16.32
C ARG A 148 2.34 -14.73 -16.38
N GLY A 149 3.49 -14.43 -16.98
CA GLY A 149 4.57 -15.39 -17.17
C GLY A 149 5.32 -15.75 -15.89
N GLN A 150 5.09 -15.01 -14.79
CA GLN A 150 5.82 -15.14 -13.52
C GLN A 150 5.00 -15.86 -12.45
N VAL A 151 3.68 -15.97 -12.63
CA VAL A 151 2.74 -16.58 -11.68
C VAL A 151 3.18 -18.00 -11.29
N ASN A 152 3.52 -18.85 -12.26
CA ASN A 152 3.99 -20.22 -11.97
C ASN A 152 5.32 -20.23 -11.20
N ALA A 153 6.23 -19.31 -11.53
CA ALA A 153 7.51 -19.22 -10.83
C ALA A 153 7.31 -18.82 -9.36
N LEU A 154 6.39 -17.88 -9.10
CA LEU A 154 5.98 -17.50 -7.75
C LEU A 154 5.38 -18.69 -6.98
N SER A 155 4.48 -19.44 -7.61
CA SER A 155 3.90 -20.65 -7.00
C SER A 155 4.94 -21.68 -6.60
N GLU A 156 5.89 -21.97 -7.51
CA GLU A 156 6.99 -22.88 -7.22
C GLU A 156 7.85 -22.37 -6.04
N ALA A 157 8.13 -21.08 -5.96
CA ALA A 157 8.90 -20.54 -4.83
C ALA A 157 8.15 -20.67 -3.51
N ILE A 158 6.84 -20.38 -3.48
CA ILE A 158 6.03 -20.50 -2.27
C ILE A 158 5.99 -21.97 -1.84
N ALA A 159 5.64 -22.88 -2.75
CA ALA A 159 5.56 -24.32 -2.45
C ALA A 159 6.90 -24.89 -1.94
N ASN A 160 8.03 -24.48 -2.51
CA ASN A 160 9.35 -24.95 -2.10
C ASN A 160 9.82 -24.42 -0.74
N ASN A 161 9.17 -23.38 -0.20
CA ASN A 161 9.62 -22.70 1.02
C ASN A 161 8.54 -22.59 2.11
N ALA A 162 7.29 -23.01 1.85
CA ALA A 162 6.14 -22.79 2.72
C ALA A 162 6.38 -23.15 4.20
N SER A 163 6.99 -24.31 4.47
CA SER A 163 7.21 -24.80 5.84
C SER A 163 8.11 -23.89 6.68
N HIS A 164 9.06 -23.18 6.06
CA HIS A 164 10.04 -22.34 6.75
C HIS A 164 9.96 -20.85 6.39
N LEU A 165 8.98 -20.45 5.57
CA LEU A 165 8.72 -19.04 5.28
C LEU A 165 8.24 -18.34 6.57
N LYS A 166 8.88 -17.22 6.89
CA LYS A 166 8.56 -16.37 8.04
C LYS A 166 7.81 -15.11 7.63
N GLU A 167 8.11 -14.58 6.44
CA GLU A 167 7.45 -13.41 5.89
C GLU A 167 7.09 -13.64 4.42
N LEU A 168 5.81 -13.44 4.10
CA LEU A 168 5.29 -13.55 2.75
C LEU A 168 4.50 -12.29 2.41
N GLU A 169 4.91 -11.61 1.34
CA GLU A 169 4.18 -10.49 0.78
C GLU A 169 3.90 -10.72 -0.70
N ILE A 170 2.62 -10.66 -1.06
CA ILE A 170 2.15 -10.81 -2.44
C ILE A 170 1.22 -9.65 -2.75
N ASP A 171 1.57 -8.93 -3.81
CA ASP A 171 0.77 -7.83 -4.34
C ASP A 171 0.55 -8.04 -5.83
N PHE A 172 -0.67 -8.36 -6.23
CA PHE A 172 -1.02 -8.52 -7.65
C PHE A 172 -1.22 -7.18 -8.39
N ALA A 173 -1.13 -6.05 -7.68
CA ALA A 173 -1.28 -4.67 -8.13
C ALA A 173 -2.65 -4.33 -8.75
N ARG A 174 -3.16 -5.15 -9.67
CA ARG A 174 -4.51 -5.09 -10.24
C ARG A 174 -5.00 -6.50 -10.57
N TRP A 175 -5.63 -7.18 -9.62
CA TRP A 175 -6.09 -8.56 -9.82
C TRP A 175 -7.02 -8.70 -11.01
N LYS A 176 -7.95 -7.76 -11.21
CA LYS A 176 -8.89 -7.83 -12.34
C LYS A 176 -8.19 -7.79 -13.68
N THR A 177 -7.18 -6.94 -13.83
CA THR A 177 -6.38 -6.92 -15.06
C THR A 177 -5.63 -8.23 -15.25
N LEU A 178 -5.16 -8.85 -14.16
CA LEU A 178 -4.55 -10.18 -14.21
C LEU A 178 -5.59 -11.27 -14.57
N GLU A 179 -6.79 -11.26 -13.98
CA GLU A 179 -7.92 -12.13 -14.31
C GLU A 179 -8.28 -11.99 -15.81
N ASP A 180 -8.38 -10.76 -16.30
CA ASP A 180 -8.66 -10.43 -17.71
C ASP A 180 -7.54 -10.88 -18.66
N THR A 181 -6.27 -10.66 -18.30
CA THR A 181 -5.13 -10.92 -19.19
C THR A 181 -4.67 -12.38 -19.16
N ILE A 182 -4.80 -13.05 -18.01
CA ILE A 182 -4.46 -14.46 -17.88
C ILE A 182 -5.63 -15.31 -18.35
N TRP A 183 -6.85 -15.06 -17.87
CA TRP A 183 -7.89 -16.08 -17.88
C TRP A 183 -8.93 -15.96 -19.02
N TYR A 184 -9.29 -14.75 -19.44
CA TYR A 184 -10.23 -14.58 -20.58
C TYR A 184 -9.72 -15.20 -21.91
N PRO A 185 -8.42 -15.16 -22.25
CA PRO A 185 -7.92 -15.80 -23.46
C PRO A 185 -7.92 -17.34 -23.40
N TYR A 186 -7.71 -17.95 -22.23
CA TYR A 186 -7.69 -19.42 -22.09
C TYR A 186 -9.08 -20.05 -22.19
N LEU A 187 -10.13 -19.30 -21.86
CA LEU A 187 -11.52 -19.72 -22.02
C LEU A 187 -12.05 -19.49 -23.44
N GLY A 188 -11.23 -19.00 -24.38
CA GLY A 188 -11.65 -18.68 -25.75
C GLY A 188 -12.62 -17.49 -25.85
N LEU A 189 -12.67 -16.64 -24.82
CA LEU A 189 -13.63 -15.55 -24.68
C LEU A 189 -13.07 -14.25 -25.31
N GLY A 190 -12.94 -14.26 -26.63
CA GLY A 190 -12.83 -13.02 -27.40
C GLY A 190 -14.18 -12.29 -27.36
N GLY A 191 -14.24 -11.19 -26.61
CA GLY A 191 -15.36 -10.24 -26.62
C GLY A 191 -16.53 -10.60 -25.71
N GLY A 192 -16.82 -9.72 -24.75
CA GLY A 192 -18.18 -9.35 -24.30
C GLY A 192 -19.18 -10.41 -23.81
N ILE A 193 -18.81 -11.68 -23.63
CA ILE A 193 -19.76 -12.71 -23.18
C ILE A 193 -19.69 -12.89 -21.66
N SER A 194 -20.83 -12.69 -21.01
CA SER A 194 -21.05 -12.73 -19.56
C SER A 194 -20.62 -14.06 -18.90
N ARG A 195 -20.10 -13.96 -17.66
CA ARG A 195 -19.73 -15.01 -16.67
C ARG A 195 -20.64 -16.26 -16.60
N LYS A 196 -21.87 -16.20 -17.11
CA LYS A 196 -22.87 -17.28 -17.01
C LYS A 196 -22.71 -18.40 -18.05
N VAL A 197 -21.95 -18.21 -19.14
CA VAL A 197 -22.06 -19.12 -20.31
C VAL A 197 -21.24 -20.41 -20.18
N PHE A 198 -20.20 -20.47 -19.35
CA PHE A 198 -19.29 -21.64 -19.30
C PHE A 198 -19.19 -22.39 -17.96
N GLY A 199 -20.02 -22.08 -16.96
CA GLY A 199 -20.11 -22.89 -15.74
C GLY A 199 -18.85 -22.92 -14.85
N VAL A 200 -17.76 -22.25 -15.23
CA VAL A 200 -16.63 -21.97 -14.33
C VAL A 200 -17.10 -20.87 -13.39
N GLY A 201 -17.71 -21.26 -12.28
CA GLY A 201 -18.05 -20.33 -11.20
C GLY A 201 -16.78 -19.70 -10.61
N HIS A 202 -16.94 -18.62 -9.85
CA HIS A 202 -15.87 -17.98 -9.06
C HIS A 202 -14.92 -18.98 -8.37
N GLN A 203 -15.47 -20.10 -7.93
CA GLN A 203 -14.74 -21.22 -7.31
C GLN A 203 -13.60 -21.79 -8.15
N GLY A 204 -13.72 -21.86 -9.49
CA GLY A 204 -12.65 -22.37 -10.36
C GLY A 204 -11.43 -21.46 -10.39
N LEU A 205 -11.66 -20.15 -10.50
CA LEU A 205 -10.60 -19.12 -10.48
C LEU A 205 -9.88 -19.08 -9.13
N TYR A 206 -10.62 -19.22 -8.04
CA TYR A 206 -10.04 -19.19 -6.69
C TYR A 206 -9.24 -20.45 -6.38
N THR A 207 -9.61 -21.59 -6.97
CA THR A 207 -8.82 -22.83 -6.91
C THR A 207 -7.46 -22.67 -7.60
N GLU A 208 -7.36 -21.85 -8.65
CA GLU A 208 -6.08 -21.59 -9.30
C GLU A 208 -5.22 -20.60 -8.51
N VAL A 209 -5.84 -19.68 -7.76
CA VAL A 209 -5.13 -18.83 -6.79
C VAL A 209 -4.59 -19.63 -5.61
N THR A 210 -5.33 -20.62 -5.11
CA THR A 210 -4.78 -21.52 -4.07
C THR A 210 -3.64 -22.37 -4.62
N GLN A 211 -3.75 -22.86 -5.86
CA GLN A 211 -2.63 -23.52 -6.56
C GLN A 211 -1.43 -22.56 -6.75
N LEU A 212 -1.67 -21.28 -7.02
CA LEU A 212 -0.63 -20.26 -7.07
C LEU A 212 0.08 -20.10 -5.72
N MET A 213 -0.61 -20.31 -4.60
CA MET A 213 0.02 -20.33 -3.28
C MET A 213 0.66 -21.67 -2.92
N GLY A 214 0.65 -22.66 -3.83
CA GLY A 214 1.14 -24.01 -3.57
C GLY A 214 0.23 -24.80 -2.61
N ILE A 215 -1.04 -24.39 -2.48
CA ILE A 215 -1.98 -24.94 -1.51
C ILE A 215 -2.87 -25.98 -2.20
N PRO A 216 -2.87 -27.25 -1.74
CA PRO A 216 -3.86 -28.22 -2.19
C PRO A 216 -5.25 -27.83 -1.66
N SER A 217 -6.29 -28.07 -2.46
CA SER A 217 -7.68 -27.81 -2.07
C SER A 217 -8.44 -29.15 -1.94
N PRO A 218 -8.97 -29.50 -0.74
CA PRO A 218 -8.73 -28.85 0.55
C PRO A 218 -7.30 -29.13 1.06
N PRO A 219 -6.74 -28.28 1.93
CA PRO A 219 -5.44 -28.53 2.54
C PRO A 219 -5.55 -29.71 3.52
N GLN A 220 -4.58 -30.63 3.46
CA GLN A 220 -4.52 -31.77 4.38
C GLN A 220 -3.81 -31.42 5.69
N ASP A 221 -2.79 -30.55 5.60
CA ASP A 221 -1.94 -30.12 6.71
C ASP A 221 -1.69 -28.60 6.66
N ILE A 222 -1.19 -28.05 7.77
CA ILE A 222 -0.68 -26.69 7.82
C ILE A 222 0.58 -26.61 6.94
N LEU A 223 0.58 -25.70 5.96
CA LEU A 223 1.70 -25.53 5.05
C LEU A 223 2.65 -24.43 5.51
N PHE A 224 2.11 -23.33 6.03
CA PHE A 224 2.88 -22.19 6.50
C PHE A 224 3.13 -22.33 8.01
N GLU A 225 4.05 -23.24 8.37
CA GLU A 225 4.28 -23.63 9.76
C GLU A 225 4.98 -22.54 10.59
N GLU A 226 5.97 -21.85 10.02
CA GLU A 226 6.80 -20.84 10.71
C GLU A 226 6.39 -19.38 10.41
N ILE A 227 5.30 -19.16 9.66
CA ILE A 227 4.91 -17.83 9.19
C ILE A 227 4.64 -16.88 10.35
N ARG A 228 5.19 -15.66 10.26
CA ARG A 228 5.05 -14.60 11.26
C ARG A 228 4.38 -13.35 10.70
N SER A 229 4.64 -13.05 9.43
CA SER A 229 4.04 -11.91 8.73
C SER A 229 3.46 -12.36 7.39
N LEU A 230 2.19 -12.06 7.15
CA LEU A 230 1.50 -12.32 5.90
C LEU A 230 0.85 -11.03 5.41
N SER A 231 1.29 -10.55 4.25
CA SER A 231 0.73 -9.37 3.59
C SER A 231 0.22 -9.75 2.20
N LEU A 232 -1.09 -9.73 2.05
CA LEU A 232 -1.76 -10.06 0.79
C LEU A 232 -2.46 -8.82 0.28
N THR A 233 -2.30 -8.57 -1.01
CA THR A 233 -2.82 -7.39 -1.66
C THR A 233 -3.35 -7.75 -3.03
N GLU A 234 -4.62 -7.43 -3.29
CA GLU A 234 -5.30 -7.84 -4.52
C GLU A 234 -5.24 -9.37 -4.73
N VAL A 235 -5.05 -10.17 -3.67
CA VAL A 235 -5.03 -11.63 -3.77
C VAL A 235 -6.42 -12.14 -3.39
N PRO A 236 -7.12 -12.90 -4.24
CA PRO A 236 -8.37 -13.56 -3.87
C PRO A 236 -8.15 -14.54 -2.72
N LEU A 237 -8.99 -14.45 -1.71
CA LEU A 237 -8.85 -15.25 -0.49
C LEU A 237 -9.88 -16.38 -0.45
N THR A 238 -9.52 -17.46 0.24
CA THR A 238 -10.37 -18.65 0.40
C THR A 238 -10.27 -19.20 1.81
N ALA A 239 -11.27 -19.96 2.22
CA ALA A 239 -11.23 -20.71 3.48
C ALA A 239 -10.05 -21.72 3.53
N ASP A 240 -9.68 -22.29 2.39
CA ASP A 240 -8.55 -23.23 2.28
C ASP A 240 -7.20 -22.54 2.53
N LEU A 241 -7.02 -21.31 2.02
CA LEU A 241 -5.84 -20.52 2.35
C LEU A 241 -5.75 -20.23 3.85
N ALA A 242 -6.87 -19.94 4.52
CA ALA A 242 -6.88 -19.78 5.98
C ALA A 242 -6.41 -21.07 6.68
N ARG A 243 -6.96 -22.23 6.30
CA ARG A 243 -6.61 -23.53 6.92
C ARG A 243 -5.17 -23.96 6.70
N ALA A 244 -4.51 -23.48 5.64
CA ALA A 244 -3.10 -23.76 5.38
C ALA A 244 -2.12 -22.98 6.28
N ILE A 245 -2.61 -22.00 7.08
CA ILE A 245 -1.77 -21.07 7.85
C ILE A 245 -1.72 -21.45 9.33
N ASN A 246 -0.52 -21.41 9.92
CA ASN A 246 -0.36 -21.50 11.37
C ASN A 246 -0.62 -20.15 12.07
N PHE A 247 -1.86 -19.92 12.53
CA PHE A 247 -2.21 -18.68 13.24
C PHE A 247 -1.58 -18.52 14.64
N GLN A 248 -0.95 -19.58 15.18
CA GLN A 248 -0.24 -19.48 16.46
C GLN A 248 1.14 -18.81 16.31
N THR A 249 1.76 -18.95 15.14
CA THR A 249 3.03 -18.29 14.81
C THR A 249 2.82 -16.94 14.13
N LEU A 250 1.69 -16.77 13.43
CA LEU A 250 1.37 -15.53 12.74
C LEU A 250 1.15 -14.37 13.74
N GLN A 251 1.93 -13.31 13.55
CA GLN A 251 1.92 -12.10 14.40
C GLN A 251 1.41 -10.87 13.65
N SER A 252 1.55 -10.81 12.33
CA SER A 252 1.07 -9.72 11.50
C SER A 252 0.29 -10.27 10.30
N LEU A 253 -0.91 -9.73 10.10
CA LEU A 253 -1.77 -10.04 8.96
C LEU A 253 -2.26 -8.74 8.32
N LYS A 254 -1.92 -8.56 7.03
CA LYS A 254 -2.36 -7.42 6.22
C LYS A 254 -3.13 -7.93 5.00
N LEU A 255 -4.37 -7.49 4.87
CA LEU A 255 -5.27 -7.82 3.76
C LEU A 255 -5.69 -6.51 3.08
N CYS A 256 -5.20 -6.23 1.88
CA CYS A 256 -5.49 -4.99 1.17
C CYS A 256 -6.20 -5.25 -0.15
N THR A 257 -7.45 -4.81 -0.25
CA THR A 257 -8.27 -4.96 -1.47
C THR A 257 -8.33 -6.41 -1.95
N CYS A 258 -8.33 -7.34 -1.01
CA CYS A 258 -8.39 -8.77 -1.27
C CYS A 258 -9.85 -9.19 -1.50
N PRO A 259 -10.21 -9.74 -2.67
CA PRO A 259 -11.52 -10.33 -2.89
C PRO A 259 -11.80 -11.45 -1.88
N ASP A 260 -13.06 -11.55 -1.44
CA ASP A 260 -13.56 -12.62 -0.57
C ASP A 260 -12.81 -12.77 0.78
N TRP A 261 -12.26 -11.68 1.28
CA TRP A 261 -11.59 -11.65 2.59
C TRP A 261 -12.48 -12.12 3.75
N PHE A 262 -13.80 -11.93 3.65
CA PHE A 262 -14.75 -12.32 4.69
C PHE A 262 -14.85 -13.84 4.82
N ASP A 263 -14.80 -14.61 3.73
CA ASP A 263 -14.79 -16.08 3.77
C ASP A 263 -13.52 -16.60 4.46
N PHE A 264 -12.38 -15.96 4.19
CA PHE A 264 -11.12 -16.25 4.85
C PHE A 264 -11.20 -15.99 6.37
N LEU A 265 -11.74 -14.85 6.80
CA LEU A 265 -11.89 -14.56 8.24
C LEU A 265 -12.92 -15.45 8.92
N ASN A 266 -14.04 -15.76 8.25
CA ASN A 266 -15.08 -16.62 8.80
C ASN A 266 -14.55 -18.04 9.04
N ALA A 267 -13.75 -18.59 8.12
CA ALA A 267 -13.12 -19.89 8.31
C ALA A 267 -12.27 -19.94 9.60
N ILE A 268 -11.53 -18.87 9.92
CA ILE A 268 -10.72 -18.78 11.15
C ILE A 268 -11.63 -18.84 12.40
N VAL A 269 -12.74 -18.11 12.37
CA VAL A 269 -13.71 -18.04 13.48
C VAL A 269 -14.47 -19.36 13.65
N GLU A 270 -14.99 -19.92 12.57
CA GLU A 270 -15.77 -21.17 12.54
C GLU A 270 -14.93 -22.37 12.99
N ASP A 271 -13.69 -22.45 12.49
CA ASP A 271 -12.75 -23.51 12.86
C ASP A 271 -12.09 -23.27 14.23
N LYS A 272 -12.41 -22.14 14.89
CA LYS A 272 -11.92 -21.76 16.23
C LYS A 272 -10.40 -21.81 16.32
N MET A 273 -9.72 -21.30 15.29
CA MET A 273 -8.27 -21.30 15.23
C MET A 273 -7.69 -20.44 16.36
N LYS A 274 -6.57 -20.85 16.93
CA LYS A 274 -5.89 -20.08 18.00
C LYS A 274 -5.00 -19.02 17.38
N LEU A 275 -5.30 -17.75 17.65
CA LEU A 275 -4.56 -16.61 17.10
C LEU A 275 -3.53 -16.05 18.08
N ASN A 276 -2.38 -15.63 17.55
CA ASN A 276 -1.36 -14.85 18.27
C ASN A 276 -1.04 -13.50 17.61
N LEU A 277 -1.99 -12.97 16.83
CA LEU A 277 -1.83 -11.72 16.09
C LEU A 277 -1.55 -10.53 17.04
N LYS A 278 -0.61 -9.68 16.61
CA LYS A 278 -0.23 -8.42 17.23
C LYS A 278 -0.53 -7.23 16.32
N ALA A 279 -0.53 -7.42 15.00
CA ALA A 279 -0.90 -6.42 14.03
C ALA A 279 -1.93 -6.99 13.05
N PHE A 280 -2.98 -6.21 12.78
CA PHE A 280 -3.99 -6.53 11.78
C PHE A 280 -4.31 -5.28 10.97
N GLU A 281 -4.20 -5.40 9.65
CA GLU A 281 -4.61 -4.38 8.70
C GLU A 281 -5.61 -4.95 7.70
N LEU A 282 -6.74 -4.25 7.53
CA LEU A 282 -7.75 -4.57 6.52
C LEU A 282 -8.08 -3.31 5.74
N THR A 283 -7.88 -3.36 4.43
CA THR A 283 -8.37 -2.34 3.48
C THR A 283 -9.32 -2.99 2.51
N ASP A 284 -10.50 -2.40 2.35
CA ASP A 284 -11.56 -2.91 1.50
C ASP A 284 -12.07 -1.84 0.54
N ASP A 285 -12.03 -2.15 -0.76
CA ASP A 285 -12.54 -1.33 -1.85
C ASP A 285 -13.73 -2.01 -2.54
N LEU A 286 -14.80 -2.25 -1.77
CA LEU A 286 -16.05 -2.85 -2.25
C LEU A 286 -16.75 -2.06 -3.37
N GLY A 287 -16.25 -0.86 -3.74
CA GLY A 287 -16.83 -0.02 -4.78
C GLY A 287 -17.21 -0.84 -5.99
N GLU A 288 -16.33 -1.69 -6.51
CA GLU A 288 -16.62 -2.43 -7.74
C GLU A 288 -17.42 -3.75 -7.57
N TYR A 289 -17.50 -4.33 -6.36
CA TYR A 289 -18.14 -5.64 -6.11
C TYR A 289 -19.60 -5.53 -5.61
N GLN A 290 -20.04 -4.34 -5.21
CA GLN A 290 -21.42 -4.07 -4.76
C GLN A 290 -22.50 -4.26 -5.84
N LYS A 291 -22.14 -4.56 -7.09
CA LYS A 291 -23.10 -4.70 -8.19
C LYS A 291 -24.09 -5.85 -8.03
N THR A 292 -23.94 -6.78 -7.09
CA THR A 292 -24.67 -8.05 -7.21
C THR A 292 -25.53 -8.59 -6.07
N GLN A 293 -25.31 -8.40 -4.75
CA GLN A 293 -26.14 -9.13 -3.77
C GLN A 293 -26.31 -8.44 -2.40
N ASP A 294 -27.57 -8.22 -1.99
CA ASP A 294 -27.98 -7.65 -0.69
C ASP A 294 -27.45 -8.45 0.54
N GLY A 295 -27.01 -9.71 0.34
CA GLY A 295 -26.43 -10.55 1.40
C GLY A 295 -24.91 -10.39 1.58
N TYR A 296 -24.18 -9.97 0.55
CA TYR A 296 -22.71 -9.90 0.56
C TYR A 296 -22.22 -8.80 1.52
N TYR A 297 -22.86 -7.63 1.48
CA TYR A 297 -22.53 -6.52 2.38
C TYR A 297 -22.80 -6.88 3.85
N ALA A 298 -23.94 -7.53 4.13
CA ALA A 298 -24.28 -7.98 5.47
C ALA A 298 -23.26 -9.00 6.01
N ALA A 299 -22.79 -9.94 5.18
CA ALA A 299 -21.75 -10.88 5.54
C ALA A 299 -20.42 -10.18 5.85
N CYS A 300 -20.00 -9.23 5.01
CA CYS A 300 -18.77 -8.44 5.24
C CYS A 300 -18.83 -7.68 6.58
N VAL A 301 -19.95 -7.00 6.85
CA VAL A 301 -20.16 -6.22 8.09
C VAL A 301 -20.15 -7.10 9.34
N ALA A 302 -20.61 -8.35 9.25
CA ALA A 302 -20.61 -9.27 10.39
C ALA A 302 -19.25 -9.96 10.63
N SER A 303 -18.49 -10.24 9.56
CA SER A 303 -17.29 -11.08 9.62
C SER A 303 -16.14 -10.42 10.40
N MET A 304 -15.90 -9.12 10.17
CA MET A 304 -14.78 -8.42 10.80
C MET A 304 -14.94 -8.26 12.32
N PRO A 305 -16.09 -7.81 12.87
CA PRO A 305 -16.31 -7.77 14.31
C PRO A 305 -16.23 -9.17 14.97
N ALA A 306 -16.76 -10.20 14.32
CA ALA A 306 -16.68 -11.58 14.82
C ALA A 306 -15.23 -12.08 14.90
N PHE A 307 -14.42 -11.80 13.88
CA PHE A 307 -13.00 -12.11 13.86
C PHE A 307 -12.24 -11.41 14.98
N LEU A 308 -12.39 -10.09 15.15
CA LEU A 308 -11.70 -9.34 16.20
C LEU A 308 -12.11 -9.78 17.61
N ALA A 309 -13.39 -10.16 17.81
CA ALA A 309 -13.87 -10.69 19.08
C ALA A 309 -13.35 -12.10 19.41
N SER A 310 -12.78 -12.82 18.43
CA SER A 310 -12.32 -14.21 18.61
C SER A 310 -10.98 -14.33 19.34
N PHE A 311 -10.23 -13.22 19.52
CA PHE A 311 -8.94 -13.21 20.20
C PHE A 311 -8.70 -11.91 20.97
N LYS A 312 -7.56 -11.81 21.66
CA LYS A 312 -7.18 -10.64 22.47
C LYS A 312 -5.70 -10.31 22.30
N GLY A 313 -5.31 -9.11 22.73
CA GLY A 313 -3.90 -8.72 22.80
C GLY A 313 -3.32 -8.09 21.53
N LEU A 314 -4.18 -7.57 20.65
CA LEU A 314 -3.76 -6.85 19.46
C LEU A 314 -3.08 -5.53 19.84
N LYS A 315 -1.97 -5.20 19.17
CA LYS A 315 -1.17 -3.98 19.40
C LYS A 315 -1.37 -2.93 18.31
N GLN A 316 -1.68 -3.36 17.09
CA GLN A 316 -1.95 -2.49 15.95
C GLN A 316 -3.22 -2.96 15.24
N LEU A 317 -4.16 -2.05 15.01
CA LEU A 317 -5.40 -2.28 14.29
C LEU A 317 -5.58 -1.17 13.26
N HIS A 318 -5.52 -1.51 11.98
CA HIS A 318 -5.64 -0.55 10.89
C HIS A 318 -6.78 -0.96 9.96
N LEU A 319 -7.82 -0.13 9.87
CA LEU A 319 -9.03 -0.44 9.14
C LEU A 319 -9.36 0.68 8.16
N ALA A 320 -9.41 0.35 6.87
CA ALA A 320 -10.04 1.18 5.83
C ALA A 320 -11.15 0.38 5.18
N ALA A 321 -12.36 0.50 5.69
CA ALA A 321 -13.49 -0.29 5.23
C ALA A 321 -14.79 0.48 5.36
N PHE A 322 -15.85 -0.10 4.81
CA PHE A 322 -17.22 0.35 5.02
C PHE A 322 -17.60 0.10 6.47
N GLY A 323 -17.63 1.17 7.27
CA GLY A 323 -18.09 1.10 8.66
C GLY A 323 -19.62 0.99 8.73
N THR A 324 -20.14 0.46 9.83
CA THR A 324 -21.58 0.57 10.11
C THR A 324 -21.96 2.03 10.37
N GLN A 325 -23.26 2.30 10.51
CA GLN A 325 -23.73 3.61 10.96
C GLN A 325 -23.32 3.94 12.41
N HIS A 326 -22.83 2.96 13.19
CA HIS A 326 -22.61 3.08 14.64
C HIS A 326 -21.14 2.88 15.05
N THR A 327 -20.28 3.80 14.62
CA THR A 327 -18.82 3.69 14.83
C THR A 327 -18.41 3.64 16.32
N ALA A 328 -19.09 4.38 17.21
CA ALA A 328 -18.77 4.30 18.64
C ALA A 328 -19.04 2.90 19.23
N ALA A 329 -20.12 2.25 18.82
CA ALA A 329 -20.45 0.89 19.27
C ALA A 329 -19.42 -0.15 18.78
N GLU A 330 -18.93 0.00 17.55
CA GLU A 330 -17.84 -0.83 17.01
C GLU A 330 -16.57 -0.68 17.86
N TRP A 331 -16.17 0.57 18.12
CA TRP A 331 -14.98 0.87 18.90
C TRP A 331 -15.09 0.39 20.34
N GLN A 332 -16.28 0.42 20.94
CA GLN A 332 -16.54 -0.18 22.24
C GLN A 332 -16.27 -1.69 22.24
N GLY A 333 -16.63 -2.37 21.15
CA GLY A 333 -16.32 -3.78 20.93
C GLY A 333 -14.81 -4.04 20.88
N TYR A 334 -14.07 -3.24 20.11
CA TYR A 334 -12.61 -3.37 20.00
C TYR A 334 -11.90 -3.04 21.32
N ALA A 335 -12.36 -2.01 22.02
CA ALA A 335 -11.83 -1.60 23.31
C ALA A 335 -11.95 -2.71 24.36
N ARG A 336 -13.09 -3.42 24.40
CA ARG A 336 -13.33 -4.52 25.34
C ARG A 336 -12.27 -5.63 25.23
N ASP A 337 -11.83 -5.95 24.03
CA ASP A 337 -10.96 -7.11 23.77
C ASP A 337 -9.49 -6.73 23.51
N HIS A 338 -9.22 -5.48 23.15
CA HIS A 338 -7.89 -5.00 22.76
C HIS A 338 -7.47 -3.67 23.41
N GLY A 339 -8.35 -2.96 24.13
CA GLY A 339 -8.09 -1.58 24.60
C GLY A 339 -6.81 -1.41 25.43
N GLU A 340 -6.49 -2.39 26.28
CA GLU A 340 -5.27 -2.36 27.09
C GLU A 340 -3.98 -2.54 26.27
N SER A 341 -4.01 -3.42 25.27
CA SER A 341 -2.86 -3.80 24.47
C SER A 341 -2.65 -2.91 23.24
N LEU A 342 -3.71 -2.30 22.71
CA LEU A 342 -3.70 -1.57 21.46
C LEU A 342 -2.92 -0.25 21.62
N LYS A 343 -1.92 -0.05 20.77
CA LYS A 343 -1.01 1.11 20.75
C LYS A 343 -1.14 1.94 19.48
N SER A 344 -1.52 1.33 18.37
CA SER A 344 -1.76 2.04 17.11
C SER A 344 -3.14 1.66 16.60
N PHE A 345 -3.95 2.68 16.34
CA PHE A 345 -5.28 2.51 15.79
C PHE A 345 -5.46 3.44 14.59
N VAL A 346 -5.76 2.85 13.44
CA VAL A 346 -6.13 3.58 12.22
C VAL A 346 -7.54 3.17 11.85
N PHE A 347 -8.42 4.15 11.68
CA PHE A 347 -9.80 3.93 11.26
C PHE A 347 -10.19 4.95 10.21
N HIS A 348 -10.18 4.50 8.95
CA HIS A 348 -10.50 5.28 7.78
C HIS A 348 -11.83 4.80 7.22
N LYS A 349 -12.92 5.43 7.66
CA LYS A 349 -14.27 5.10 7.22
C LYS A 349 -14.47 5.60 5.78
N ARG A 350 -14.86 4.69 4.90
CA ARG A 350 -15.09 4.97 3.48
C ARG A 350 -16.58 4.77 3.15
N PHE A 351 -17.09 5.57 2.23
CA PHE A 351 -18.46 5.42 1.70
C PHE A 351 -18.42 5.46 0.18
N SER A 352 -19.30 4.69 -0.45
CA SER A 352 -19.43 4.62 -1.90
C SER A 352 -20.69 5.34 -2.35
N ASN A 353 -20.55 6.39 -3.16
CA ASN A 353 -21.68 7.17 -3.68
C ASN A 353 -22.39 6.47 -4.85
N TRP A 354 -22.88 5.24 -4.65
CA TRP A 354 -23.71 4.57 -5.64
C TRP A 354 -25.11 5.19 -5.65
N ASP A 355 -25.27 6.31 -6.35
CA ASP A 355 -26.60 6.69 -6.81
C ASP A 355 -27.06 5.62 -7.80
N ARG A 356 -28.18 4.95 -7.50
CA ARG A 356 -28.74 3.85 -8.32
C ARG A 356 -28.99 4.26 -9.77
N GLN A 357 -28.97 5.55 -10.10
CA GLN A 357 -29.20 6.10 -11.44
C GLN A 357 -27.92 6.33 -12.25
N SER A 358 -26.74 6.32 -11.63
CA SER A 358 -25.46 6.55 -12.30
C SER A 358 -24.80 5.22 -12.67
N TYR A 359 -24.99 4.75 -13.91
CA TYR A 359 -24.30 3.60 -14.48
C TYR A 359 -22.80 3.88 -14.80
N GLY A 360 -22.14 4.72 -14.00
CA GLY A 360 -20.72 5.05 -14.08
C GLY A 360 -20.08 4.86 -12.71
N SER A 361 -18.85 4.33 -12.69
CA SER A 361 -17.99 4.09 -11.52
C SER A 361 -18.37 4.94 -10.29
N GLY A 362 -19.02 4.33 -9.29
CA GLY A 362 -19.22 4.98 -8.00
C GLY A 362 -17.86 5.33 -7.41
N GLN A 363 -17.60 6.61 -7.16
CA GLN A 363 -16.38 7.05 -6.49
C GLN A 363 -16.49 6.71 -5.01
N VAL A 364 -15.57 5.90 -4.51
CA VAL A 364 -15.40 5.70 -3.07
C VAL A 364 -14.71 6.94 -2.52
N SER A 365 -15.28 7.55 -1.49
CA SER A 365 -14.74 8.75 -0.84
C SER A 365 -14.70 8.56 0.68
N ASP A 366 -14.01 9.48 1.35
CA ASP A 366 -13.90 9.49 2.80
C ASP A 366 -15.25 9.83 3.43
N PHE A 367 -15.58 9.17 4.54
CA PHE A 367 -16.77 9.46 5.33
C PHE A 367 -16.35 10.09 6.66
N PRO A 368 -16.25 11.43 6.74
CA PRO A 368 -15.60 12.09 7.86
C PRO A 368 -16.52 12.30 9.08
N TYR A 369 -17.77 11.84 9.01
CA TYR A 369 -18.75 11.89 10.10
C TYR A 369 -18.71 10.60 10.93
N LEU A 370 -17.68 10.47 11.77
CA LEU A 370 -17.47 9.28 12.59
C LEU A 370 -18.45 9.15 13.76
N LEU A 371 -18.98 10.26 14.26
CA LEU A 371 -19.94 10.29 15.36
C LEU A 371 -21.23 10.98 14.93
N SER A 372 -22.34 10.53 15.49
CA SER A 372 -23.62 11.22 15.41
C SER A 372 -23.61 12.53 16.23
N PRO A 373 -24.52 13.47 15.96
CA PRO A 373 -24.66 14.69 16.77
C PRO A 373 -24.92 14.41 18.26
N ASP A 374 -25.69 13.37 18.57
CA ASP A 374 -25.99 12.98 19.95
C ASP A 374 -24.76 12.41 20.68
N GLU A 375 -23.96 11.59 20.00
CA GLU A 375 -22.68 11.09 20.54
C GLU A 375 -21.69 12.23 20.77
N HIS A 376 -21.60 13.19 19.84
CA HIS A 376 -20.77 14.38 20.01
C HIS A 376 -21.15 15.18 21.26
N LYS A 377 -22.45 15.37 21.50
CA LYS A 377 -22.94 16.05 22.70
C LYS A 377 -22.63 15.24 23.96
N LEU A 378 -22.95 13.96 23.94
CA LEU A 378 -22.75 13.05 25.08
C LEU A 378 -21.28 13.01 25.49
N PHE A 379 -20.35 12.82 24.56
CA PHE A 379 -18.92 12.70 24.88
C PHE A 379 -18.27 14.01 25.30
N LYS A 380 -18.88 15.14 24.93
CA LYS A 380 -18.47 16.46 25.43
C LYS A 380 -18.91 16.66 26.89
N GLU A 381 -20.06 16.14 27.28
CA GLU A 381 -20.60 16.21 28.64
C GLU A 381 -19.95 15.17 29.57
N ASP A 382 -19.76 13.94 29.09
CA ASP A 382 -19.10 12.85 29.80
C ASP A 382 -18.07 12.15 28.88
N PRO A 383 -16.80 12.61 28.88
CA PRO A 383 -15.73 12.01 28.10
C PRO A 383 -15.47 10.53 28.39
N SER A 384 -15.90 10.01 29.55
CA SER A 384 -15.72 8.59 29.90
C SER A 384 -16.62 7.65 29.09
N GLN A 385 -17.71 8.16 28.52
CA GLN A 385 -18.57 7.40 27.59
C GLN A 385 -17.95 7.25 26.20
N ASN A 386 -16.94 8.06 25.87
CA ASN A 386 -16.26 7.96 24.59
C ASN A 386 -15.42 6.68 24.56
N PRO A 387 -15.61 5.76 23.59
CA PRO A 387 -14.86 4.52 23.51
C PRO A 387 -13.35 4.72 23.43
N LEU A 388 -12.89 5.86 22.87
CA LEU A 388 -11.46 6.18 22.82
C LEU A 388 -10.83 6.28 24.22
N SER A 389 -11.62 6.62 25.24
CA SER A 389 -11.17 6.65 26.63
C SER A 389 -10.75 5.28 27.18
N LEU A 390 -11.10 4.19 26.51
CA LEU A 390 -10.78 2.82 26.92
C LEU A 390 -9.46 2.31 26.34
N PHE A 391 -8.86 3.03 25.40
CA PHE A 391 -7.61 2.65 24.75
C PHE A 391 -6.40 3.35 25.37
N ASN A 392 -5.24 2.72 25.25
CA ASN A 392 -3.94 3.30 25.63
C ASN A 392 -3.08 3.58 24.38
N LEU A 393 -3.64 4.33 23.43
CA LEU A 393 -3.04 4.57 22.12
C LEU A 393 -1.82 5.49 22.21
N ASN A 394 -0.80 5.17 21.42
CA ASN A 394 0.33 6.04 21.08
C ASN A 394 0.11 6.70 19.71
N PHE A 395 -0.66 6.06 18.83
CA PHE A 395 -0.95 6.54 17.49
C PHE A 395 -2.45 6.41 17.19
N LEU A 396 -3.05 7.48 16.67
CA LEU A 396 -4.43 7.48 16.17
C LEU A 396 -4.46 8.10 14.78
N GLY A 397 -4.92 7.35 13.78
CA GLY A 397 -5.19 7.84 12.43
C GLY A 397 -6.67 7.75 12.08
N VAL A 398 -7.33 8.86 11.76
CA VAL A 398 -8.77 8.88 11.46
C VAL A 398 -9.11 9.84 10.33
N CYS A 399 -10.09 9.51 9.50
CA CYS A 399 -10.71 10.47 8.60
C CYS A 399 -11.86 11.18 9.34
N CYS A 400 -11.64 12.40 9.79
CA CYS A 400 -12.63 13.16 10.56
C CYS A 400 -12.51 14.65 10.20
N ARG A 401 -13.66 15.33 10.07
CA ARG A 401 -13.66 16.77 9.87
C ARG A 401 -13.04 17.47 11.06
N THR A 402 -12.24 18.48 10.77
CA THR A 402 -11.53 19.30 11.77
C THR A 402 -12.45 19.85 12.86
N GLU A 403 -13.65 20.30 12.50
CA GLU A 403 -14.70 20.82 13.41
C GLU A 403 -15.25 19.78 14.41
N HIS A 404 -15.17 18.49 14.09
CA HIS A 404 -15.67 17.40 14.93
C HIS A 404 -14.58 16.73 15.77
N LEU A 405 -13.32 17.01 15.46
CA LEU A 405 -12.17 16.30 16.00
C LEU A 405 -12.02 16.49 17.52
N GLN A 406 -12.28 17.69 18.05
CA GLN A 406 -12.21 17.93 19.49
C GLN A 406 -13.18 17.05 20.29
N GLY A 407 -14.42 16.90 19.80
CA GLY A 407 -15.42 16.04 20.43
C GLY A 407 -15.04 14.56 20.33
N LEU A 408 -14.47 14.14 19.20
CA LEU A 408 -13.95 12.78 19.02
C LEU A 408 -12.81 12.48 20.00
N LEU A 409 -11.86 13.40 20.16
CA LEU A 409 -10.65 13.19 20.96
C LEU A 409 -10.83 13.39 22.47
N ALA A 410 -12.02 13.82 22.92
CA ALA A 410 -12.29 14.12 24.32
C ALA A 410 -11.87 12.98 25.27
N GLY A 411 -12.14 11.73 24.90
CA GLY A 411 -11.77 10.55 25.70
C GLY A 411 -10.27 10.29 25.84
N LEU A 412 -9.42 10.84 24.95
CA LEU A 412 -7.97 10.63 24.98
C LEU A 412 -7.22 11.68 25.78
N LYS A 413 -7.84 12.83 26.08
CA LYS A 413 -7.22 13.94 26.80
C LYS A 413 -6.71 13.51 28.19
N GLU A 414 -7.44 12.65 28.88
CA GLU A 414 -7.11 12.22 30.26
C GLU A 414 -6.01 11.15 30.31
N ARG A 415 -5.87 10.33 29.26
CA ARG A 415 -4.95 9.18 29.24
C ARG A 415 -3.48 9.59 29.10
N ASN A 416 -3.20 10.72 28.44
CA ASN A 416 -1.85 11.23 28.19
C ASN A 416 -0.89 10.20 27.55
N THR A 417 -1.38 9.31 26.69
CA THR A 417 -0.56 8.32 25.95
C THR A 417 -0.37 8.66 24.48
N LEU A 418 -1.30 9.41 23.88
CA LEU A 418 -1.30 9.66 22.43
C LEU A 418 -0.10 10.53 22.04
N LYS A 419 0.73 10.03 21.14
CA LYS A 419 1.94 10.68 20.63
C LYS A 419 1.76 11.25 19.24
N ILE A 420 1.04 10.55 18.37
CA ILE A 420 0.75 11.01 17.02
C ILE A 420 -0.75 10.96 16.76
N LEU A 421 -1.24 12.06 16.19
CA LEU A 421 -2.56 12.19 15.61
C LEU A 421 -2.42 12.40 14.10
N HIS A 422 -2.98 11.50 13.30
CA HIS A 422 -3.05 11.62 11.86
C HIS A 422 -4.49 11.86 11.41
N ILE A 423 -4.76 13.04 10.88
CA ILE A 423 -6.03 13.39 10.23
C ILE A 423 -5.91 12.94 8.77
N ARG A 424 -6.50 11.79 8.47
CA ARG A 424 -6.42 11.17 7.15
C ARG A 424 -7.36 11.86 6.18
N ALA A 425 -6.84 12.15 4.99
CA ALA A 425 -7.60 12.64 3.85
C ALA A 425 -7.05 11.95 2.61
N SER A 426 -7.86 11.13 1.93
CA SER A 426 -7.46 10.48 0.68
C SER A 426 -7.29 11.47 -0.46
N SER A 427 -6.51 11.11 -1.48
CA SER A 427 -6.31 11.93 -2.68
C SER A 427 -7.66 12.17 -3.39
N ALA A 428 -8.50 11.14 -3.50
CA ALA A 428 -9.86 11.29 -4.05
C ALA A 428 -10.75 12.29 -3.25
N TYR A 429 -10.61 12.33 -1.93
CA TYR A 429 -11.28 13.33 -1.10
C TYR A 429 -10.72 14.75 -1.33
N LEU A 430 -9.40 14.87 -1.43
CA LEU A 430 -8.72 16.15 -1.69
C LEU A 430 -9.03 16.72 -3.09
N GLU A 431 -9.29 15.86 -4.08
CA GLU A 431 -9.67 16.24 -5.44
C GLU A 431 -11.16 16.68 -5.55
N THR A 432 -12.05 16.03 -4.80
CA THR A 432 -13.50 16.27 -4.88
C THR A 432 -13.96 17.46 -4.04
N VAL A 433 -13.24 17.78 -2.97
CA VAL A 433 -13.53 18.98 -2.18
C VAL A 433 -12.73 20.13 -2.81
N GLU A 434 -13.39 21.06 -3.51
CA GLU A 434 -12.79 22.31 -4.05
C GLU A 434 -12.09 23.18 -2.96
N HIS A 435 -12.14 22.74 -1.70
CA HIS A 435 -11.66 23.39 -0.50
C HIS A 435 -11.06 22.37 0.49
N SER A 436 -9.80 21.94 0.30
CA SER A 436 -9.05 21.22 1.36
C SER A 436 -9.28 21.87 2.73
N GLU A 437 -9.62 21.10 3.78
CA GLU A 437 -9.88 21.66 5.12
C GLU A 437 -8.64 22.33 5.73
N ALA A 438 -7.43 21.97 5.27
CA ALA A 438 -6.18 22.44 5.84
C ALA A 438 -5.41 23.44 4.94
N VAL A 439 -5.54 23.35 3.61
CA VAL A 439 -4.73 24.13 2.67
C VAL A 439 -5.61 25.03 1.79
N SER A 440 -5.24 26.30 1.61
CA SER A 440 -5.92 27.20 0.68
C SER A 440 -5.47 26.90 -0.77
N GLN A 441 -6.39 26.44 -1.63
CA GLN A 441 -6.06 26.10 -3.03
C GLN A 441 -5.87 27.33 -3.95
N LEU A 442 -5.92 28.56 -3.42
CA LEU A 442 -6.02 29.78 -4.24
C LEU A 442 -4.75 30.12 -5.06
N ASP A 443 -3.60 29.51 -4.76
CA ASP A 443 -2.34 29.76 -5.48
C ASP A 443 -1.87 28.60 -6.39
N LEU A 444 -2.42 27.38 -6.24
CA LEU A 444 -2.08 26.24 -7.10
C LEU A 444 -2.51 26.44 -8.55
N LYS A 445 -3.73 26.99 -8.77
CA LYS A 445 -4.22 27.33 -10.11
C LYS A 445 -3.42 28.46 -10.78
N LYS A 446 -2.89 29.43 -10.01
CA LYS A 446 -2.05 30.51 -10.55
C LYS A 446 -0.65 30.02 -10.92
N ALA A 447 -0.06 29.12 -10.13
CA ALA A 447 1.24 28.50 -10.44
C ALA A 447 1.18 27.59 -11.68
N MET A 448 0.07 26.89 -11.89
CA MET A 448 -0.16 26.10 -13.11
C MET A 448 -0.32 26.95 -14.37
N ILE A 449 -0.94 28.14 -14.27
CA ILE A 449 -1.13 29.06 -15.42
C ILE A 449 0.21 29.67 -15.88
N VAL A 450 1.15 29.92 -14.96
CA VAL A 450 2.49 30.44 -15.33
C VAL A 450 3.32 29.40 -16.08
N ASN A 451 3.21 28.10 -15.74
CA ASN A 451 3.95 27.03 -16.42
C ASN A 451 3.41 26.66 -17.82
N GLN A 452 2.19 27.06 -18.18
CA GLN A 452 1.68 26.85 -19.54
C GLN A 452 2.20 27.87 -20.56
N GLN A 453 2.79 28.99 -20.12
CA GLN A 453 3.29 30.03 -21.02
C GLN A 453 4.77 29.89 -21.41
N ASP A 454 5.51 28.94 -20.83
CA ASP A 454 6.94 28.71 -21.13
C ASP A 454 7.20 27.53 -22.10
N PHE A 455 6.16 26.96 -22.72
CA PHE A 455 6.33 26.04 -23.85
C PHE A 455 6.53 26.81 -25.16
N ASP A 456 7.61 27.58 -25.23
CA ASP A 456 8.08 28.11 -26.50
C ASP A 456 8.99 27.06 -27.17
N SER A 457 8.58 26.69 -28.37
CA SER A 457 8.94 25.46 -29.07
C SER A 457 10.19 25.62 -29.91
N THR A 458 11.37 25.85 -29.33
CA THR A 458 12.62 25.87 -30.12
C THR A 458 13.87 25.39 -29.36
N ASN A 459 14.43 24.26 -29.81
CA ASN A 459 15.80 23.71 -29.62
C ASN A 459 15.88 22.34 -28.91
N PHE A 460 16.01 21.29 -29.72
CA PHE A 460 16.23 19.89 -29.36
C PHE A 460 17.66 19.43 -29.73
N ASP A 461 18.70 20.04 -29.17
CA ASP A 461 20.10 19.69 -29.49
C ASP A 461 21.01 19.59 -28.24
N ASP A 462 20.66 18.75 -27.25
CA ASP A 462 21.63 18.20 -26.26
C ASP A 462 21.03 17.00 -25.45
N PRO A 463 21.37 15.74 -25.77
CA PRO A 463 20.82 14.55 -25.10
C PRO A 463 21.32 14.30 -23.66
N LEU A 464 22.29 15.08 -23.14
CA LEU A 464 22.91 14.83 -21.83
C LEU A 464 22.63 15.90 -20.78
N ARG A 465 21.72 16.86 -21.05
CA ARG A 465 21.29 17.87 -20.06
C ARG A 465 19.91 17.66 -19.45
N HIS A 466 19.16 16.63 -19.84
CA HIS A 466 17.86 16.32 -19.23
C HIS A 466 17.94 15.35 -18.05
N VAL A 467 18.81 15.66 -17.09
CA VAL A 467 18.30 15.65 -15.71
C VAL A 467 17.65 17.01 -15.53
N VAL A 468 16.41 17.13 -15.99
CA VAL A 468 15.55 18.20 -15.51
C VAL A 468 15.26 17.84 -14.06
N ARG A 469 16.21 18.14 -13.17
CA ARG A 469 15.82 18.66 -11.86
C ARG A 469 14.92 19.85 -12.21
N PRO A 470 13.67 19.90 -11.73
CA PRO A 470 12.87 21.09 -11.93
C PRO A 470 13.75 22.29 -11.52
N LYS A 471 14.01 23.19 -12.48
CA LYS A 471 14.66 24.47 -12.17
C LYS A 471 13.67 25.18 -11.26
N ARG A 472 13.87 25.02 -9.95
CA ARG A 472 13.11 25.69 -8.90
C ARG A 472 13.11 27.20 -9.20
N PRO A 473 11.95 27.86 -9.32
CA PRO A 473 11.79 29.13 -8.66
C PRO A 473 11.70 28.83 -7.16
N VAL A 474 12.73 29.20 -6.41
CA VAL A 474 12.88 29.04 -4.95
C VAL A 474 11.96 30.02 -4.18
N LYS A 475 10.73 30.27 -4.66
CA LYS A 475 9.76 31.15 -4.01
C LYS A 475 8.33 30.74 -4.32
N GLN A 476 7.83 29.70 -3.64
CA GLN A 476 6.41 29.51 -3.33
C GLN A 476 6.24 28.35 -2.33
N GLU A 477 6.93 28.42 -1.18
CA GLU A 477 6.54 27.68 0.03
C GLU A 477 5.51 28.50 0.83
N ALA A 478 4.50 29.00 0.14
CA ALA A 478 3.32 29.59 0.77
C ALA A 478 2.12 28.72 0.41
N GLU A 479 2.16 27.45 0.82
CA GLU A 479 0.92 26.76 1.16
C GLU A 479 0.38 27.46 2.41
N GLU A 480 -0.46 28.47 2.22
CA GLU A 480 -1.15 29.12 3.33
C GLU A 480 -2.08 28.07 3.96
N VAL A 481 -1.66 27.59 5.13
CA VAL A 481 -2.48 26.74 6.00
C VAL A 481 -3.67 27.58 6.44
N LYS A 482 -4.88 27.03 6.29
CA LYS A 482 -6.11 27.75 6.66
C LYS A 482 -6.09 28.13 8.15
N PRO A 483 -6.54 29.35 8.52
CA PRO A 483 -6.58 29.79 9.91
C PRO A 483 -7.32 28.81 10.84
N GLU A 484 -8.43 28.23 10.37
CA GLU A 484 -9.23 27.27 11.15
C GLU A 484 -8.44 25.99 11.48
N PHE A 485 -7.57 25.56 10.56
CA PHE A 485 -6.68 24.42 10.80
C PHE A 485 -5.55 24.80 11.76
N LEU A 486 -5.01 26.01 11.67
CA LEU A 486 -4.03 26.51 12.65
C LEU A 486 -4.63 26.66 14.05
N ASP A 487 -5.91 27.03 14.18
CA ASP A 487 -6.63 27.03 15.46
C ASP A 487 -6.73 25.62 16.05
N LEU A 488 -6.99 24.62 15.22
CA LEU A 488 -6.97 23.21 15.63
C LEU A 488 -5.57 22.77 16.11
N VAL A 489 -4.52 23.10 15.35
CA VAL A 489 -3.13 22.82 15.71
C VAL A 489 -2.77 23.50 17.05
N GLY A 490 -3.14 24.78 17.20
CA GLY A 490 -2.94 25.57 18.40
C GLY A 490 -3.67 25.00 19.62
N TRP A 491 -4.90 24.50 19.43
CA TRP A 491 -5.63 23.76 20.46
C TRP A 491 -4.92 22.45 20.80
N ALA A 492 -4.60 21.61 19.82
CA ALA A 492 -4.05 20.28 20.02
C ALA A 492 -2.73 20.29 20.80
N PHE A 493 -1.85 21.26 20.49
CA PHE A 493 -0.59 21.48 21.19
C PHE A 493 -0.69 22.46 22.37
N GLY A 494 -1.85 23.09 22.60
CA GLY A 494 -2.08 24.02 23.68
C GLY A 494 -2.32 23.35 25.04
N PRO A 495 -2.48 24.14 26.12
CA PRO A 495 -2.74 23.64 27.47
C PRO A 495 -4.06 22.88 27.59
N GLU A 496 -5.04 23.22 26.75
CA GLU A 496 -6.36 22.56 26.72
C GLU A 496 -6.42 21.38 25.73
N GLY A 497 -5.33 21.11 25.03
CA GLY A 497 -5.21 20.02 24.06
C GLY A 497 -4.79 18.69 24.68
N ILE A 498 -4.03 17.92 23.91
CA ILE A 498 -3.53 16.61 24.31
C ILE A 498 -2.07 16.76 24.74
N ASN A 499 -1.82 16.76 26.04
CA ASN A 499 -0.48 17.05 26.60
C ASN A 499 0.62 16.11 26.09
N SER A 500 0.27 14.84 25.84
CA SER A 500 1.21 13.83 25.38
C SER A 500 1.55 13.89 23.89
N LEU A 501 0.77 14.65 23.10
CA LEU A 501 0.87 14.69 21.65
C LEU A 501 2.16 15.37 21.21
N ASP A 502 2.95 14.68 20.39
CA ASP A 502 4.24 15.15 19.88
C ASP A 502 4.13 15.58 18.41
N VAL A 503 3.30 14.89 17.62
CA VAL A 503 3.14 15.13 16.17
C VAL A 503 1.67 15.14 15.77
N LEU A 504 1.30 16.08 14.89
CA LEU A 504 0.03 16.13 14.18
C LEU A 504 0.32 16.06 12.68
N ALA A 505 -0.20 15.04 12.01
CA ALA A 505 -0.11 14.85 10.57
C ALA A 505 -1.48 15.04 9.92
N PHE A 506 -1.52 15.61 8.72
CA PHE A 506 -2.71 15.74 7.89
C PHE A 506 -2.39 15.37 6.45
N GLY A 507 -3.30 14.64 5.79
CA GLY A 507 -3.20 14.29 4.37
C GLY A 507 -3.08 12.79 4.10
N ASP A 508 -2.70 12.47 2.86
CA ASP A 508 -2.49 11.11 2.36
C ASP A 508 -1.01 10.78 2.28
N PHE A 509 -0.55 10.00 3.24
CA PHE A 509 0.83 9.52 3.28
C PHE A 509 0.99 8.14 2.62
N SER A 510 -0.12 7.53 2.18
CA SER A 510 -0.07 6.22 1.56
C SER A 510 0.79 6.23 0.30
N ASN A 511 1.26 5.04 -0.09
CA ASN A 511 2.10 4.82 -1.27
C ASN A 511 3.42 5.65 -1.27
N GLY A 512 4.00 5.87 -0.09
CA GLY A 512 5.25 6.61 0.07
C GLY A 512 5.10 8.11 -0.14
N CYS A 513 3.98 8.68 0.33
CA CYS A 513 3.65 10.10 0.17
C CYS A 513 3.68 10.54 -1.29
N ARG A 514 2.85 9.93 -2.15
CA ARG A 514 2.80 10.21 -3.60
C ARG A 514 2.65 11.71 -3.93
N GLU A 515 1.94 12.44 -3.07
CA GLU A 515 1.70 13.88 -3.19
C GLU A 515 2.11 14.60 -1.91
N PRO A 516 3.41 14.72 -1.62
CA PRO A 516 3.85 15.22 -0.33
C PRO A 516 3.50 16.70 -0.14
N GLN A 517 3.23 17.44 -1.21
CA GLN A 517 2.71 18.83 -1.17
C GLN A 517 1.30 18.94 -0.56
N ASN A 518 0.54 17.86 -0.54
CA ASN A 518 -0.80 17.86 0.08
C ASN A 518 -0.75 17.43 1.55
N ASN A 519 0.45 17.10 2.05
CA ASN A 519 0.65 16.60 3.40
C ASN A 519 1.24 17.68 4.30
N LEU A 520 0.66 17.78 5.50
CA LEU A 520 1.14 18.69 6.54
C LEU A 520 1.58 17.88 7.74
N VAL A 521 2.72 18.24 8.32
CA VAL A 521 3.17 17.69 9.60
C VAL A 521 3.57 18.84 10.52
N PHE A 522 3.10 18.78 11.75
CA PHE A 522 3.41 19.72 12.81
C PHE A 522 4.01 18.97 14.00
N SER A 523 5.07 19.51 14.58
CA SER A 523 5.70 19.04 15.81
C SER A 523 5.43 20.01 16.96
N ARG A 524 5.33 19.47 18.18
CA ARG A 524 5.30 20.27 19.40
C ARG A 524 6.67 20.90 19.66
N ASN A 525 6.71 22.22 19.87
CA ASN A 525 7.92 22.89 20.34
C ASN A 525 8.18 22.55 21.80
N ARG A 526 9.37 21.98 22.09
CA ARG A 526 9.81 21.65 23.46
C ARG A 526 10.79 22.67 24.06
N THR A 527 11.07 23.76 23.37
CA THR A 527 12.01 24.79 23.84
C THR A 527 11.34 25.74 24.84
N GLY A 528 11.51 25.46 26.14
CA GLY A 528 11.05 26.31 27.26
C GLY A 528 9.62 26.02 27.75
N ASN A 529 9.08 26.88 28.63
CA ASN A 529 7.73 26.76 29.23
C ASN A 529 6.59 27.31 28.33
N LYS A 530 6.81 27.46 27.02
CA LYS A 530 5.79 28.00 26.11
C LYS A 530 5.17 26.86 25.30
N TRP A 531 3.83 26.79 25.33
CA TRP A 531 3.07 25.97 24.39
C TRP A 531 3.24 26.53 22.98
N GLY A 532 3.63 25.68 22.04
CA GLY A 532 3.82 26.08 20.65
C GLY A 532 4.04 24.88 19.74
N SER A 533 4.00 25.14 18.44
CA SER A 533 4.20 24.14 17.39
C SER A 533 5.02 24.72 16.25
N SER A 534 5.71 23.84 15.53
CA SER A 534 6.44 24.15 14.30
C SER A 534 5.92 23.25 13.19
N ARG A 535 5.76 23.83 11.99
CA ARG A 535 5.51 23.03 10.78
C ARG A 535 6.83 22.35 10.40
N ILE A 536 6.79 21.03 10.21
CA ILE A 536 7.91 20.26 9.70
C ILE A 536 7.97 20.45 8.18
N HIS A 537 9.17 20.72 7.67
CA HIS A 537 9.41 20.88 6.25
C HIS A 537 9.41 19.53 5.54
N VAL A 538 8.71 19.45 4.40
CA VAL A 538 8.62 18.24 3.58
C VAL A 538 10.01 17.87 3.07
N ASP A 539 10.39 16.60 3.16
CA ASP A 539 11.73 16.08 2.87
C ASP A 539 12.85 16.60 3.80
N GLY A 540 12.50 17.27 4.92
CA GLY A 540 13.44 17.62 5.98
C GLY A 540 13.89 16.41 6.83
N GLU A 541 14.91 16.55 7.66
CA GLU A 541 15.39 15.47 8.56
C GLU A 541 14.28 15.01 9.51
N GLU A 542 13.62 15.94 10.20
CA GLU A 542 12.50 15.64 11.11
C GLU A 542 11.31 14.96 10.40
N TRP A 543 11.11 15.22 9.10
CA TRP A 543 10.07 14.56 8.32
C TRP A 543 10.38 13.08 8.15
N HIS A 544 11.62 12.77 7.78
CA HIS A 544 12.08 11.39 7.64
C HIS A 544 12.09 10.68 9.00
N ASP A 545 12.47 11.35 10.09
CA ASP A 545 12.40 10.77 11.44
C ASP A 545 10.97 10.35 11.81
N VAL A 546 9.96 11.17 11.48
CA VAL A 546 8.55 10.83 11.71
C VAL A 546 8.12 9.63 10.86
N LEU A 547 8.50 9.59 9.59
CA LEU A 547 8.17 8.48 8.70
C LEU A 547 8.92 7.19 9.08
N ASP A 548 10.17 7.28 9.50
CA ASP A 548 10.96 6.13 9.93
C ASP A 548 10.40 5.53 11.24
N GLN A 549 9.91 6.39 12.14
CA GLN A 549 9.37 5.94 13.42
C GLN A 549 7.91 5.47 13.35
N TYR A 550 7.08 6.09 12.50
CA TYR A 550 5.63 5.87 12.47
C TYR A 550 5.05 5.53 11.09
N GLY A 551 5.91 5.34 10.08
CA GLY A 551 5.53 5.09 8.69
C GLY A 551 4.56 3.93 8.53
N ASP A 552 4.81 2.80 9.22
CA ASP A 552 3.91 1.63 9.20
C ASP A 552 2.45 1.99 9.51
N ALA A 553 2.19 2.97 10.40
CA ALA A 553 0.85 3.39 10.77
C ALA A 553 0.34 4.60 9.96
N ILE A 554 1.24 5.52 9.59
CA ILE A 554 0.91 6.70 8.77
C ILE A 554 0.52 6.28 7.35
N GLU A 555 1.26 5.33 6.77
CA GLU A 555 1.05 4.79 5.43
C GLU A 555 0.02 3.65 5.38
N ALA A 556 -0.44 3.15 6.54
CA ALA A 556 -1.44 2.10 6.64
C ALA A 556 -2.71 2.47 5.87
N CYS A 557 -3.48 1.47 5.45
CA CYS A 557 -4.76 1.67 4.80
C CYS A 557 -4.70 2.51 3.52
N PRO A 558 -3.91 2.09 2.50
CA PRO A 558 -3.80 2.81 1.23
C PRO A 558 -5.13 2.78 0.47
N THR A 559 -5.76 3.95 0.27
CA THR A 559 -7.11 4.05 -0.33
C THR A 559 -7.12 4.32 -1.82
N ASP A 560 -6.04 4.89 -2.36
CA ASP A 560 -5.92 5.24 -3.78
C ASP A 560 -4.71 4.49 -4.36
N ARG A 561 -4.85 3.90 -5.55
CA ARG A 561 -3.82 3.09 -6.21
C ARG A 561 -3.65 3.44 -7.68
#